data_AF-A0AAD6ZJ12-F1
#
_entry.id   AF-A0AAD6ZJ12-F1
#
_cell.length_a   1.000
_cell.length_b   1.000
_cell.length_c   1.000
_cell.angle_alpha   90.00
_cell.angle_beta   90.00
_cell.angle_gamma   90.00
#
_symmetry.space_group_name_H-M   'P 1'
#
loop_
_entity.id
_entity.type
_entity.pdbx_description
1 polymer ?
#
loop_
_entity_poly.entity_id
_entity_poly.type
_entity_poly.pdbx_seq_one_letter_code
_entity_poly.pdbx_strand_id
1 'polypeptide(L)' 'MKVLDTWELAGRPSFKACDNLKCGKINKKDKFRSCSACHSTSYCSEKCQRVDWLDAHRDVCNSFRNARLGLSD' A
#
# COMPACT_ATOMS: atom_id res chain seq x y z
N MET A 1 -10.81 -15.80 35.33
CA MET A 1 -9.81 -15.68 34.25
C MET A 1 -10.57 -15.58 32.93
N LYS A 2 -10.40 -14.49 32.18
CA LYS A 2 -10.86 -14.46 30.80
C LYS A 2 -9.82 -15.22 30.00
N VAL A 3 -10.17 -16.40 29.48
CA VAL A 3 -9.38 -17.06 28.46
C VAL A 3 -9.55 -16.20 27.22
N LEU A 4 -8.64 -15.25 27.02
CA LEU A 4 -8.57 -14.52 25.77
C LEU A 4 -8.26 -15.56 24.72
N ASP A 5 -9.08 -15.59 23.69
CA ASP A 5 -8.82 -16.45 22.58
C ASP A 5 -7.53 -16.03 21.87
N THR A 6 -6.95 -16.92 21.07
CA THR A 6 -5.70 -16.64 20.38
C THR A 6 -5.83 -15.56 19.28
N TRP A 7 -7.05 -15.12 18.93
CA TRP A 7 -7.34 -14.14 17.89
C TRP A 7 -7.40 -12.70 18.45
N GLU A 8 -7.70 -12.51 19.73
CA GLU A 8 -7.63 -11.24 20.45
C GLU A 8 -6.19 -10.76 20.69
N LEU A 9 -5.24 -11.70 20.90
CA LEU A 9 -3.83 -11.38 21.16
C LEU A 9 -3.00 -11.11 19.87
N ALA A 10 -3.36 -11.76 18.75
CA ALA A 10 -2.60 -11.66 17.50
C ALA A 10 -2.99 -10.42 16.65
N GLY A 11 -4.08 -9.73 17.00
CA GLY A 11 -4.65 -8.66 16.20
C GLY A 11 -5.31 -9.17 14.91
N ARG A 12 -6.44 -8.55 14.51
CA ARG A 12 -7.12 -8.93 13.27
C ARG A 12 -6.19 -8.67 12.07
N PRO A 13 -5.97 -9.66 11.18
CA PRO A 13 -5.13 -9.46 10.01
C PRO A 13 -5.72 -8.36 9.13
N SER A 14 -4.89 -7.35 8.81
CA SER A 14 -5.26 -6.30 7.86
C SER A 14 -4.93 -6.75 6.43
N PHE A 15 -5.89 -6.57 5.53
CA PHE A 15 -5.75 -6.88 4.11
C PHE A 15 -5.64 -5.57 3.30
N LYS A 16 -4.92 -5.61 2.18
CA LYS A 16 -4.80 -4.51 1.22
C LYS A 16 -4.92 -5.06 -0.22
N ALA A 17 -5.43 -4.25 -1.13
CA ALA A 17 -5.36 -4.48 -2.57
C ALA A 17 -4.07 -3.91 -3.16
N CYS A 18 -3.65 -4.45 -4.31
CA CYS A 18 -2.57 -3.90 -5.12
C CYS A 18 -3.05 -2.61 -5.80
N ASP A 19 -2.28 -1.53 -5.68
CA ASP A 19 -2.67 -0.24 -6.28
C ASP A 19 -2.46 -0.22 -7.81
N ASN A 20 -1.76 -1.22 -8.38
CA ASN A 20 -1.88 -1.51 -9.82
C ASN A 20 -3.26 -2.14 -10.08
N LEU A 21 -4.21 -1.34 -10.58
CA LEU A 21 -5.59 -1.74 -10.81
C LEU A 21 -5.73 -2.93 -11.77
N LYS A 22 -4.81 -3.10 -12.74
CA LYS A 22 -4.79 -4.24 -13.66
C LYS A 22 -4.40 -5.56 -12.97
N CYS A 23 -3.82 -5.52 -11.78
CA CYS A 23 -3.43 -6.70 -11.01
C CYS A 23 -4.57 -7.25 -10.14
N GLY A 24 -5.29 -6.39 -9.41
CA GLY A 24 -6.43 -6.79 -8.56
C GLY A 24 -6.10 -7.70 -7.36
N LYS A 25 -4.82 -8.01 -7.08
CA LYS A 25 -4.44 -8.91 -5.99
C LYS A 25 -4.76 -8.31 -4.63
N ILE A 26 -5.48 -9.07 -3.80
CA ILE A 26 -5.73 -8.75 -2.39
C ILE A 26 -4.95 -9.74 -1.52
N ASN A 27 -4.22 -9.25 -0.52
CA ASN A 27 -3.47 -10.09 0.42
C ASN A 27 -3.26 -9.37 1.77
N LYS A 28 -2.62 -10.01 2.74
CA LYS A 28 -2.19 -9.39 4.00
C LYS A 28 -1.31 -8.17 3.71
N LYS A 29 -1.48 -7.10 4.50
CA LYS A 29 -0.78 -5.81 4.33
C LYS A 29 0.75 -5.95 4.32
N ASP A 30 1.31 -6.88 5.10
CA ASP A 30 2.75 -7.17 5.16
C ASP A 30 3.33 -7.75 3.86
N LYS A 31 2.47 -8.20 2.94
CA LYS A 31 2.88 -8.70 1.62
C LYS A 31 2.95 -7.62 0.54
N PHE A 32 2.68 -6.36 0.89
CA PHE A 32 2.76 -5.24 -0.02
C PHE A 32 3.94 -4.34 0.32
N ARG A 33 4.54 -3.75 -0.70
CA ARG A 33 5.61 -2.76 -0.58
C ARG A 33 5.07 -1.41 -1.01
N SER A 34 5.28 -0.38 -0.20
CA SER A 34 4.90 0.98 -0.59
C SER A 34 5.90 1.59 -1.56
N CYS A 35 5.44 2.52 -2.40
CA CYS A 35 6.33 3.38 -3.17
C CYS A 35 7.30 4.09 -2.22
N SER A 36 8.61 3.99 -2.47
CA SER A 36 9.64 4.56 -1.59
C SER A 36 9.70 6.09 -1.63
N ALA A 37 9.10 6.72 -2.64
CA ALA A 37 9.09 8.18 -2.77
C ALA A 37 7.89 8.81 -2.03
N CYS A 38 6.67 8.39 -2.35
CA CYS A 38 5.46 9.00 -1.78
C CYS A 38 4.89 8.26 -0.58
N HIS A 39 5.16 6.95 -0.44
CA HIS A 39 4.56 6.06 0.54
C HIS A 39 3.03 5.92 0.51
N SER A 40 2.34 6.51 -0.48
CA SER A 40 0.87 6.52 -0.56
C SER A 40 0.28 5.33 -1.32
N THR A 41 1.01 4.76 -2.28
CA THR A 41 0.61 3.54 -3.00
C THR A 41 1.42 2.33 -2.54
N SER A 42 0.85 1.14 -2.65
CA SER A 42 1.45 -0.15 -2.29
C SER A 42 1.16 -1.23 -3.33
N TYR A 43 2.19 -2.01 -3.63
CA TYR A 43 2.19 -3.00 -4.69
C TYR A 43 2.58 -4.37 -4.15
N CYS A 44 1.98 -5.42 -4.71
CA CYS A 44 2.33 -6.79 -4.36
C CYS A 44 3.70 -7.23 -4.93
N SER A 45 4.25 -6.46 -5.87
CA SER A 45 5.53 -6.72 -6.52
C SER A 45 6.09 -5.45 -7.17
N GLU A 46 7.39 -5.44 -7.42
CA GLU A 46 8.07 -4.38 -8.17
C GLU A 46 7.57 -4.30 -9.63
N LYS A 47 7.18 -5.44 -10.23
CA LYS A 47 6.54 -5.45 -11.55
C LYS A 47 5.25 -4.63 -11.56
N CYS A 48 4.41 -4.78 -10.53
CA CYS A 48 3.17 -4.00 -10.43
C CYS A 48 3.45 -2.51 -10.24
N GLN A 49 4.46 -2.15 -9.46
CA GLN A 49 4.89 -0.76 -9.34
C GLN A 49 5.33 -0.19 -10.69
N ARG A 50 6.14 -0.91 -11.47
CA ARG A 50 6.59 -0.44 -12.80
C ARG A 50 5.45 -0.25 -13.79
N VAL A 51 4.48 -1.18 -13.80
CA VAL A 51 3.30 -1.06 -14.66
C VAL A 51 2.49 0.17 -14.30
N ASP A 52 2.18 0.35 -13.01
CA ASP A 52 1.41 1.51 -12.55
C ASP A 52 2.18 2.83 -12.73
N TRP A 53 3.51 2.81 -12.55
CA TRP A 53 4.38 3.96 -12.82
C TRP A 53 4.27 4.48 -14.25
N LEU A 54 4.23 3.57 -15.22
CA LEU A 54 4.11 3.94 -16.63
C LEU A 54 2.68 4.36 -17.02
N ASP A 55 1.67 3.87 -16.30
CA ASP A 55 0.25 4.07 -16.63
C ASP A 55 -0.30 5.37 -16.03
N ALA A 56 -0.01 5.64 -14.75
CA ALA A 56 -0.61 6.78 -14.03
C ALA A 56 0.20 7.28 -12.82
N HIS A 57 0.89 6.41 -12.09
CA HIS A 57 1.45 6.79 -10.78
C HIS A 57 2.54 7.86 -10.87
N ARG A 58 3.31 7.89 -11.96
CA ARG A 58 4.36 8.90 -12.17
C ARG A 58 3.83 10.33 -12.05
N ASP A 59 2.64 10.58 -12.58
CA ASP A 59 2.07 11.94 -12.69
C ASP A 59 1.60 12.47 -11.32
N VAL A 60 1.24 11.58 -10.40
CA VAL A 60 0.70 11.92 -9.08
C VAL A 60 1.67 11.68 -7.93
N CYS A 61 2.79 11.00 -8.18
CA CYS A 61 3.71 10.59 -7.11
C CYS A 61 4.26 11.78 -6.32
N ASN A 62 4.61 12.89 -7.00
CA ASN A 62 5.13 14.07 -6.30
C ASN A 62 4.06 14.77 -5.47
N SER A 63 2.85 14.94 -6.01
CA SER A 63 1.72 15.51 -5.27
C SER A 63 1.38 14.69 -4.03
N PHE A 64 1.39 13.36 -4.12
CA PHE A 64 1.21 12.48 -2.95
C PHE A 64 2.33 12.64 -1.92
N ARG A 65 3.58 12.81 -2.37
CA ARG A 65 4.70 13.07 -1.47
C ARG A 65 4.55 14.43 -0.77
N ASN A 66 4.20 15.48 -1.51
CA ASN A 66 4.00 16.82 -0.97
C ASN A 66 2.84 16.85 0.04
N ALA A 67 1.70 16.26 -0.31
CA ALA A 67 0.54 16.13 0.58
C ALA A 67 0.90 15.39 1.88
N ARG A 68 1.68 14.30 1.79
CA ARG A 68 2.14 13.56 2.99
C ARG A 68 3.06 14.41 3.87
N LEU A 69 3.88 15.28 3.27
CA LEU A 69 4.82 16.15 3.97
C LEU A 69 4.19 17.47 4.43
N GLY A 70 2.93 17.74 4.08
CA GLY A 70 2.29 19.02 4.36
C GLY A 70 2.89 20.19 3.59
N LEU A 71 3.50 19.94 2.43
CA LEU A 71 4.04 20.97 1.56
C LEU A 71 2.95 21.42 0.57
N SER A 72 2.68 22.71 0.51
CA SER A 72 1.88 23.33 -0.56
C SER A 72 2.74 23.51 -1.81
N ASP A 73 2.18 23.20 -2.98
CA ASP A 73 2.79 23.44 -4.30
C ASP A 73 2.99 24.94 -4.59
#